data_AF-A0AAW8EXU6-F1
#
_entry.id   AF-A0AAW8EXU6-F1
#
_cell.length_a   1.000
_cell.length_b   1.000
_cell.length_c   1.000
_cell.angle_alpha   90.00
_cell.angle_beta   90.00
_cell.angle_gamma   90.00
#
_symmetry.space_group_name_H-M   'P 1'
#
loop_
_entity.id
_entity.type
_entity.pdbx_description
1 polymer ?
#
loop_
_entity_poly.entity_id
_entity_poly.type
_entity_poly.pdbx_seq_one_letter_code
_entity_poly.pdbx_strand_id
1 'polypeptide(L)'
;MIDYDQTLLESTRTHRERLTAAFVHGEQRNRRTVNSNLRRLTGSIVLGAVLCAACLGTGFVLNILQTQREDKAVAAYRAAIAASPLEPGEGLAEDQDSGLLIDTTTGTLIDPRTGFVIDSDTGWATDPQGRIIDPRTGWFVDPDTGLRTDPATGVTIDPDTLDVVDSESDGNK
;
A
#
# COMPACT_ATOMS: atom_id res chain seq x y z
N MET A 1 -53.07 45.26 10.13
CA MET A 1 -53.40 44.47 8.93
C MET A 1 -52.27 43.47 8.67
N ILE A 2 -52.02 42.57 9.64
CA ILE A 2 -50.94 41.56 9.62
C ILE A 2 -51.48 40.16 9.98
N ASP A 3 -52.73 40.05 10.46
CA ASP A 3 -53.27 38.80 11.01
C ASP A 3 -53.75 37.75 10.00
N TYR A 4 -54.15 38.13 8.79
CA TYR A 4 -54.79 37.17 7.86
C TYR A 4 -53.78 36.21 7.20
N ASP A 5 -52.64 36.73 6.73
CA ASP A 5 -51.62 35.90 6.10
C ASP A 5 -50.92 35.00 7.14
N GLN A 6 -50.74 35.49 8.37
CA GLN A 6 -50.18 34.69 9.45
C GLN A 6 -51.12 33.55 9.86
N THR A 7 -52.44 33.79 9.90
CA THR A 7 -53.43 32.73 10.17
C THR A 7 -53.51 31.71 9.02
N LEU A 8 -53.33 32.12 7.76
CA LEU A 8 -53.21 31.18 6.64
C LEU A 8 -51.92 30.36 6.69
N LEU A 9 -50.79 30.96 7.05
CA LEU A 9 -49.52 30.25 7.21
C LEU A 9 -49.58 29.24 8.37
N GLU A 10 -50.20 29.59 9.50
CA GLU A 10 -50.35 28.66 10.63
C GLU A 10 -51.34 27.53 10.31
N SER A 11 -52.44 27.81 9.62
CA SER A 11 -53.40 26.77 9.23
C SER A 11 -52.81 25.81 8.18
N THR A 12 -52.10 26.31 7.18
CA THR A 12 -51.43 25.46 6.19
C THR A 12 -50.28 24.66 6.78
N ARG A 13 -49.50 25.26 7.70
CA ARG A 13 -48.44 24.56 8.44
C ARG A 13 -49.00 23.43 9.30
N THR A 14 -50.04 23.70 10.09
CA THR A 14 -50.68 22.67 10.92
C THR A 14 -51.35 21.58 10.09
N HIS A 15 -51.95 21.92 8.95
CA HIS A 15 -52.53 20.93 8.04
C HIS A 15 -51.46 20.05 7.40
N ARG A 16 -50.31 20.61 7.01
CA ARG A 16 -49.16 19.85 6.50
C ARG A 16 -48.57 18.95 7.57
N GLU A 17 -48.34 19.45 8.78
CA GLU A 17 -47.82 18.66 9.91
C GLU A 17 -48.75 17.52 10.29
N ARG A 18 -50.07 17.73 10.25
CA ARG A 18 -51.06 16.68 10.51
C ARG A 18 -51.12 15.63 9.40
N LEU A 19 -51.01 16.05 8.13
CA LEU A 19 -50.95 15.12 7.00
C LEU A 19 -49.66 14.30 7.01
N THR A 20 -48.50 14.93 7.24
CA THR A 20 -47.22 14.21 7.32
C THR A 20 -47.20 13.27 8.52
N ALA A 21 -47.71 13.68 9.68
CA ALA A 21 -47.86 12.80 10.82
C ALA A 21 -48.79 11.62 10.52
N ALA A 22 -49.89 11.83 9.78
CA ALA A 22 -50.81 10.76 9.39
C ALA A 22 -50.16 9.79 8.38
N PHE A 23 -49.38 10.29 7.41
CA PHE A 23 -48.65 9.45 6.46
C PHE A 23 -47.52 8.64 7.13
N VAL A 24 -46.81 9.24 8.08
CA VAL A 24 -45.67 8.61 8.76
C VAL A 24 -46.13 7.62 9.85
N HIS A 25 -47.26 7.87 10.53
CA HIS A 25 -47.70 7.07 11.68
C HIS A 25 -48.92 6.17 11.42
N GLY A 26 -49.66 6.35 10.31
CA GLY A 26 -50.83 5.54 10.00
C GLY A 26 -51.94 5.58 11.07
N GLU A 27 -52.93 4.70 10.95
CA GLU A 27 -54.08 4.57 11.88
C GLU A 27 -53.68 3.95 13.24
N GLN A 28 -52.56 4.34 13.85
CA GLN A 28 -52.24 3.89 15.22
C GLN A 28 -51.78 5.05 16.09
N ARG A 29 -52.76 5.80 16.60
CA ARG A 29 -52.54 6.93 17.53
C ARG A 29 -52.17 6.52 18.96
N ASN A 30 -52.11 5.23 19.30
CA ASN A 30 -51.90 4.84 20.70
C ASN A 30 -51.22 3.47 20.86
N ARG A 31 -49.87 3.43 20.83
CA ARG A 31 -49.02 2.54 21.66
C ARG A 31 -47.50 2.77 21.43
N ARG A 32 -46.81 3.17 22.50
CA ARG A 32 -45.34 3.20 22.77
C ARG A 32 -44.45 4.21 22.02
N THR A 33 -44.00 5.24 22.78
CA THR A 33 -42.70 5.95 22.72
C THR A 33 -41.90 5.87 21.41
N VAL A 34 -42.40 6.46 20.33
CA VAL A 34 -41.69 6.47 19.03
C VAL A 34 -40.50 7.44 19.03
N ASN A 35 -40.50 8.47 19.89
CA ASN A 35 -39.40 9.44 20.01
C ASN A 35 -38.07 8.79 20.44
N SER A 36 -38.09 7.86 21.40
CA SER A 36 -36.86 7.19 21.85
C SER A 36 -36.21 6.33 20.76
N ASN A 37 -37.01 5.75 19.86
CA ASN A 37 -36.50 4.93 18.76
C ASN A 37 -35.95 5.82 17.63
N LEU A 38 -36.59 6.96 17.35
CA LEU A 38 -36.10 7.91 16.36
C LEU A 38 -34.74 8.51 16.77
N ARG A 39 -34.58 8.86 18.06
CA ARG A 39 -33.30 9.35 18.60
C ARG A 39 -32.19 8.28 18.58
N ARG A 40 -32.54 7.00 18.75
CA ARG A 40 -31.59 5.88 18.60
C ARG A 40 -31.26 5.60 17.13
N LEU A 41 -32.24 5.74 16.24
CA LEU A 41 -32.07 5.53 14.80
C LEU A 41 -31.15 6.60 14.19
N THR A 42 -31.37 7.87 14.51
CA THR A 42 -30.46 8.95 14.08
C THR A 42 -29.06 8.76 14.66
N GLY A 43 -28.96 8.34 15.93
CA GLY A 43 -27.69 7.98 16.55
C GLY A 43 -26.96 6.85 15.80
N SER A 44 -27.67 5.77 15.43
CA SER A 44 -27.11 4.64 14.68
C SER A 44 -26.64 5.03 13.29
N ILE A 45 -27.38 5.92 12.60
CA ILE A 45 -27.00 6.42 11.27
C ILE A 45 -25.67 7.18 11.35
N VAL A 46 -25.54 8.08 12.33
CA VAL A 46 -24.32 8.88 12.52
C VAL A 46 -23.13 7.97 12.87
N LEU A 47 -23.32 7.02 13.77
CA LEU A 47 -22.26 6.08 14.16
C LEU A 47 -21.83 5.20 12.98
N GLY A 48 -22.80 4.70 12.19
CA GLY A 48 -22.51 3.96 10.97
C GLY A 48 -21.72 4.79 9.95
N ALA A 49 -22.10 6.06 9.74
CA ALA A 49 -21.38 6.94 8.83
C ALA A 49 -19.93 7.20 9.27
N VAL A 50 -19.69 7.40 10.57
CA VAL A 50 -18.33 7.58 11.12
C VAL A 50 -17.49 6.31 10.96
N LEU A 51 -18.07 5.14 11.22
CA LEU A 51 -17.38 3.87 11.06
C LEU A 51 -16.99 3.63 9.58
N CYS A 52 -17.92 3.87 8.65
CA CYS A 52 -17.63 3.78 7.21
C CYS A 52 -16.52 4.75 6.79
N ALA A 53 -16.56 6.00 7.27
CA ALA A 53 -15.52 6.99 6.96
C ALA A 53 -14.15 6.55 7.49
N ALA A 54 -14.09 5.96 8.69
CA ALA A 54 -12.86 5.41 9.24
C ALA A 54 -12.31 4.27 8.38
N CYS A 55 -13.15 3.30 8.01
CA CYS A 55 -12.74 2.17 7.17
C CYS A 55 -12.23 2.61 5.78
N LEU A 56 -12.93 3.55 5.13
CA LEU A 56 -12.51 4.10 3.84
C LEU A 56 -11.22 4.92 3.97
N GLY A 57 -11.08 5.68 5.04
CA GLY A 57 -9.87 6.46 5.33
C GLY A 57 -8.64 5.58 5.53
N THR A 58 -8.74 4.51 6.32
CA THR A 58 -7.61 3.59 6.52
C THR A 58 -7.24 2.87 5.23
N GLY A 59 -8.22 2.39 4.45
CA GLY A 59 -7.95 1.76 3.15
C GLY A 59 -7.23 2.69 2.18
N PHE A 60 -7.67 3.95 2.08
CA PHE A 60 -7.04 4.94 1.20
C PHE A 60 -5.61 5.28 1.61
N VAL A 61 -5.34 5.44 2.92
CA VAL A 61 -3.99 5.72 3.42
C VAL A 61 -3.05 4.53 3.22
N LEU A 62 -3.52 3.31 3.42
CA LEU A 62 -2.70 2.12 3.15
C LEU A 62 -2.38 1.99 1.67
N ASN A 63 -3.37 2.21 0.79
CA ASN A 63 -3.19 2.21 -0.65
C ASN A 63 -2.14 3.25 -1.10
N ILE A 64 -2.22 4.48 -0.59
CA ILE A 64 -1.24 5.52 -0.99
C ILE A 64 0.17 5.23 -0.47
N LEU A 65 0.30 4.60 0.71
CA LEU A 65 1.60 4.18 1.25
C LEU A 65 2.20 3.02 0.46
N GLN A 66 1.39 2.09 -0.04
CA GLN A 66 1.82 1.01 -0.93
C GLN A 66 2.39 1.57 -2.23
N THR A 67 1.63 2.44 -2.92
CA THR A 67 2.10 3.08 -4.16
C THR A 67 3.40 3.86 -3.96
N GLN A 68 3.53 4.60 -2.84
CA GLN A 68 4.78 5.30 -2.55
C GLN A 68 5.97 4.37 -2.27
N ARG A 69 5.75 3.17 -1.75
CA ARG A 69 6.83 2.19 -1.53
C ARG A 69 7.30 1.62 -2.86
N GLU A 70 6.39 1.29 -3.76
CA GLU A 70 6.69 0.80 -5.10
C GLU A 70 7.48 1.84 -5.91
N ASP A 71 7.02 3.09 -5.95
CA ASP A 71 7.71 4.18 -6.65
C ASP A 71 9.14 4.41 -6.10
N LYS A 72 9.29 4.32 -4.77
CA LYS A 72 10.60 4.43 -4.11
C LYS A 72 11.49 3.23 -4.40
N ALA A 73 10.94 2.02 -4.46
CA ALA A 73 11.68 0.80 -4.81
C ALA A 73 12.22 0.90 -6.25
N VAL A 74 11.40 1.33 -7.21
CA VAL A 74 11.82 1.51 -8.61
C VAL A 74 12.83 2.64 -8.74
N ALA A 75 12.66 3.76 -8.03
CA ALA A 75 13.63 4.84 -8.03
C ALA A 75 14.97 4.43 -7.38
N ALA A 76 14.92 3.69 -6.27
CA ALA A 76 16.09 3.15 -5.59
C ALA A 76 16.81 2.12 -6.46
N TYR A 77 16.07 1.27 -7.18
CA TYR A 77 16.63 0.34 -8.17
C TYR A 77 17.39 1.08 -9.27
N ARG A 78 16.80 2.13 -9.85
CA ARG A 78 17.45 2.97 -10.87
C ARG A 78 18.66 3.71 -10.33
N ALA A 79 18.61 4.21 -9.09
CA ALA A 79 19.74 4.88 -8.44
C ALA A 79 20.85 3.88 -8.08
N ALA A 80 20.50 2.67 -7.67
CA ALA A 80 21.45 1.60 -7.37
C ALA A 80 22.18 1.12 -8.63
N ILE A 81 21.50 1.02 -9.77
CA ILE A 81 22.13 0.75 -11.07
C ILE A 81 23.16 1.85 -11.44
N ALA A 82 22.95 3.08 -10.99
CA ALA A 82 23.80 4.22 -11.32
C ALA A 82 24.97 4.46 -10.33
N ALA A 83 25.01 3.77 -9.18
CA ALA A 83 25.98 4.03 -8.11
C ALA A 83 26.91 2.83 -7.86
N SER A 84 28.20 2.98 -8.20
CA SER A 84 29.28 2.02 -7.92
C SER A 84 30.22 2.57 -6.83
N PRO A 85 30.11 2.14 -5.56
CA PRO A 85 30.87 2.68 -4.43
C PRO A 85 32.28 2.10 -4.18
N LEU A 86 32.64 0.92 -4.70
CA LEU A 86 34.01 0.39 -4.56
C LEU A 86 34.84 0.75 -5.79
N GLU A 87 35.92 1.49 -5.57
CA GLU A 87 36.91 1.80 -6.61
C GLU A 87 38.01 0.73 -6.68
N PRO A 88 38.58 0.44 -7.86
CA PRO A 88 39.65 -0.54 -8.01
C PRO A 88 40.89 -0.15 -7.19
N GLY A 89 41.29 -1.00 -6.23
CA GLY A 89 42.42 -0.72 -5.34
C GLY A 89 42.55 -1.71 -4.18
N GLU A 90 43.78 -1.85 -3.63
CA GLU A 90 44.14 -2.78 -2.54
C GLU A 90 43.83 -4.27 -2.79
N GLY A 91 44.36 -4.81 -3.89
CA GLY A 91 44.24 -6.26 -4.18
C GLY A 91 42.93 -6.64 -4.87
N LEU A 92 42.08 -5.67 -5.20
CA LEU A 92 40.93 -5.81 -6.08
C LEU A 92 41.23 -5.17 -7.43
N ALA A 93 41.15 -5.95 -8.51
CA ALA A 93 41.32 -5.48 -9.89
C ALA A 93 39.98 -5.42 -10.60
N GLU A 94 39.71 -4.38 -11.38
CA GLU A 94 38.51 -4.32 -12.20
C GLU A 94 38.63 -5.23 -13.42
N ASP A 95 37.65 -6.09 -13.62
CA ASP A 95 37.49 -6.84 -14.84
C ASP A 95 36.92 -5.94 -15.94
N GLN A 96 37.70 -5.69 -16.99
CA GLN A 96 37.31 -4.76 -18.06
C GLN A 96 36.15 -5.28 -18.92
N ASP A 97 35.85 -6.58 -18.89
CA ASP A 97 34.74 -7.18 -19.64
C ASP A 97 33.40 -7.14 -18.87
N SER A 98 33.43 -7.39 -17.55
CA SER A 98 32.21 -7.44 -16.71
C SER A 98 31.97 -6.20 -15.83
N GLY A 99 33.00 -5.36 -15.62
CA GLY A 99 32.95 -4.22 -14.68
C GLY A 99 32.89 -4.63 -13.20
N LEU A 100 33.19 -5.90 -12.89
CA LEU A 100 33.21 -6.45 -11.53
C LEU A 100 34.62 -6.37 -10.94
N LEU A 101 34.75 -6.43 -9.61
CA LEU A 101 36.06 -6.52 -8.97
C LEU A 101 36.50 -7.99 -8.90
N ILE A 102 37.77 -8.26 -9.15
CA ILE A 102 38.41 -9.55 -8.97
C ILE A 102 39.41 -9.41 -7.84
N ASP A 103 39.29 -10.25 -6.82
CA ASP A 103 40.33 -10.39 -5.82
C ASP A 103 41.57 -11.02 -6.46
N THR A 104 42.65 -10.24 -6.53
CA THR A 104 43.94 -10.65 -7.12
C THR A 104 44.64 -11.78 -6.38
N THR A 105 44.24 -12.07 -5.14
CA THR A 105 44.82 -13.12 -4.30
C THR A 105 44.07 -14.44 -4.46
N THR A 106 42.73 -14.39 -4.49
CA THR A 106 41.88 -15.59 -4.49
C THR A 106 41.27 -15.90 -5.85
N GLY A 107 41.27 -14.92 -6.78
CA GLY A 107 40.64 -15.02 -8.09
C GLY A 107 39.11 -14.96 -8.05
N THR A 108 38.51 -14.65 -6.89
CA THR A 108 37.06 -14.57 -6.76
C THR A 108 36.54 -13.24 -7.31
N LEU A 109 35.39 -13.30 -7.96
CA LEU A 109 34.66 -12.11 -8.36
C LEU A 109 33.97 -11.52 -7.12
N ILE A 110 34.00 -10.21 -6.98
CA ILE A 110 33.45 -9.43 -5.89
C ILE A 110 32.63 -8.31 -6.50
N ASP A 111 31.40 -8.16 -6.00
CA ASP A 111 30.53 -7.07 -6.42
C ASP A 111 31.10 -5.72 -5.92
N PRO A 112 31.44 -4.77 -6.82
CA PRO A 112 31.93 -3.44 -6.48
C PRO A 112 30.91 -2.60 -5.70
N ARG A 113 29.66 -3.04 -5.56
CA ARG A 113 28.63 -2.29 -4.83
C ARG A 113 28.39 -2.80 -3.43
N THR A 114 28.48 -4.11 -3.23
CA THR A 114 28.15 -4.75 -1.95
C THR A 114 29.36 -5.35 -1.23
N GLY A 115 30.48 -5.56 -1.95
CA GLY A 115 31.65 -6.27 -1.44
C GLY A 115 31.39 -7.77 -1.23
N PHE A 116 30.28 -8.30 -1.74
CA PHE A 116 29.95 -9.72 -1.64
C PHE A 116 30.61 -10.54 -2.74
N VAL A 117 30.92 -11.80 -2.41
CA VAL A 117 31.52 -12.74 -3.35
C VAL A 117 30.47 -13.15 -4.38
N ILE A 118 30.87 -13.08 -5.64
CA ILE A 118 30.10 -13.53 -6.79
C ILE A 118 30.55 -14.94 -7.14
N ASP A 119 29.58 -15.83 -7.24
CA ASP A 119 29.76 -17.17 -7.78
C ASP A 119 30.01 -17.06 -9.30
N SER A 120 31.13 -17.59 -9.78
CA SER A 120 31.55 -17.48 -11.18
C SER A 120 30.68 -18.27 -12.16
N ASP A 121 30.00 -19.32 -11.68
CA ASP A 121 29.18 -20.19 -12.52
C ASP A 121 27.78 -19.60 -12.70
N THR A 122 27.25 -18.93 -11.68
CA THR A 122 25.90 -18.37 -11.68
C THR A 122 25.85 -16.86 -11.89
N GLY A 123 26.94 -16.15 -11.63
CA GLY A 123 27.02 -14.68 -11.71
C GLY A 123 26.30 -13.96 -10.57
N TRP A 124 25.87 -14.67 -9.53
CA TRP A 124 25.16 -14.09 -8.39
C TRP A 124 26.07 -13.83 -7.20
N ALA A 125 25.82 -12.74 -6.48
CA ALA A 125 26.47 -12.46 -5.20
C ALA A 125 25.80 -13.25 -4.07
N THR A 126 26.55 -13.63 -3.04
CA THR A 126 25.99 -14.30 -1.85
C THR A 126 26.29 -13.50 -0.59
N ASP A 127 25.25 -13.26 0.23
CA ASP A 127 25.39 -12.54 1.49
C ASP A 127 25.94 -13.44 2.63
N PRO A 128 26.32 -12.87 3.79
CA PRO A 128 26.82 -13.65 4.92
C PRO A 128 25.80 -14.65 5.51
N GLN A 129 24.51 -14.53 5.16
CA GLN A 129 23.44 -15.44 5.56
C GLN A 129 23.17 -16.54 4.52
N GLY A 130 23.92 -16.56 3.41
CA GLY A 130 23.76 -17.55 2.33
C GLY A 130 22.62 -17.24 1.35
N ARG A 131 22.08 -16.01 1.35
CA ARG A 131 21.05 -15.58 0.39
C ARG A 131 21.71 -15.09 -0.90
N ILE A 132 21.04 -15.37 -2.00
CA ILE A 132 21.48 -14.96 -3.34
C ILE A 132 21.05 -13.52 -3.58
N ILE A 133 21.98 -12.72 -4.08
CA ILE A 133 21.83 -11.31 -4.37
C ILE A 133 22.24 -11.05 -5.81
N ASP A 134 21.44 -10.26 -6.51
CA ASP A 134 21.85 -9.74 -7.81
C ASP A 134 22.93 -8.65 -7.61
N PRO A 135 24.15 -8.82 -8.13
CA PRO A 135 25.24 -7.86 -7.89
C PRO A 135 24.99 -6.49 -8.54
N ARG A 136 24.20 -6.45 -9.62
CA ARG A 136 23.88 -5.21 -10.34
C ARG A 136 22.89 -4.32 -9.58
N THR A 137 22.04 -4.92 -8.73
CA THR A 137 20.86 -4.26 -8.16
C THR A 137 20.82 -4.35 -6.64
N GLY A 138 21.42 -5.38 -6.06
CA GLY A 138 21.53 -5.64 -4.61
C GLY A 138 20.25 -6.20 -4.04
N TRP A 139 19.38 -6.67 -4.92
CA TRP A 139 18.10 -7.27 -4.56
C TRP A 139 18.30 -8.75 -4.32
N PHE A 140 17.51 -9.31 -3.41
CA PHE A 140 17.51 -10.75 -3.20
C PHE A 140 16.94 -11.45 -4.42
N VAL A 141 17.58 -12.53 -4.83
CA VAL A 141 17.12 -13.36 -5.95
C VAL A 141 16.58 -14.66 -5.37
N ASP A 142 15.37 -15.02 -5.75
CA ASP A 142 14.85 -16.36 -5.49
C ASP A 142 15.46 -17.34 -6.51
N PRO A 143 16.25 -18.34 -6.08
CA PRO A 143 16.90 -19.30 -6.99
C PRO A 143 15.91 -20.13 -7.82
N ASP A 144 14.70 -20.37 -7.30
CA ASP A 144 13.73 -21.25 -7.94
C ASP A 144 12.90 -20.49 -8.99
N THR A 145 12.54 -19.23 -8.68
CA THR A 145 11.63 -18.44 -9.51
C THR A 145 12.33 -17.34 -10.32
N GLY A 146 13.56 -16.98 -9.99
CA GLY A 146 14.30 -15.86 -10.60
C GLY A 146 13.76 -14.48 -10.22
N LEU A 147 12.76 -14.42 -9.32
CA LEU A 147 12.15 -13.17 -8.88
C LEU A 147 13.12 -12.36 -8.01
N ARG A 148 12.96 -11.05 -8.04
CA ARG A 148 13.85 -10.10 -7.36
C ARG A 148 13.11 -9.37 -6.25
N THR A 149 13.56 -9.52 -5.01
CA THR A 149 12.97 -8.87 -3.85
C THR A 149 13.85 -7.75 -3.33
N ASP A 150 13.29 -6.55 -3.24
CA ASP A 150 13.97 -5.39 -2.67
C ASP A 150 14.22 -5.59 -1.16
N PRO A 151 15.47 -5.55 -0.67
CA PRO A 151 15.79 -5.69 0.75
C PRO A 151 15.20 -4.57 1.63
N ALA A 152 14.93 -3.40 1.06
CA ALA A 152 14.43 -2.24 1.82
C ALA A 152 12.91 -2.23 1.93
N THR A 153 12.21 -2.57 0.84
CA THR A 153 10.74 -2.49 0.78
C THR A 153 10.05 -3.84 0.92
N GLY A 154 10.76 -4.95 0.67
CA GLY A 154 10.20 -6.30 0.66
C GLY A 154 9.34 -6.62 -0.56
N VAL A 155 9.30 -5.73 -1.56
CA VAL A 155 8.53 -5.90 -2.79
C VAL A 155 9.29 -6.84 -3.72
N THR A 156 8.58 -7.81 -4.29
CA THR A 156 9.12 -8.76 -5.27
C THR A 156 8.68 -8.37 -6.67
N ILE A 157 9.61 -8.36 -7.62
CA ILE A 157 9.38 -7.98 -9.02
C ILE A 157 9.91 -9.09 -9.93
N ASP A 158 9.18 -9.35 -11.02
CA ASP A 158 9.66 -10.18 -12.12
C ASP A 158 10.63 -9.36 -12.99
N PRO A 159 11.90 -9.76 -13.17
CA PRO A 159 12.87 -9.00 -13.95
C PRO A 159 12.56 -8.91 -15.45
N ASP A 160 11.81 -9.86 -16.00
CA ASP A 160 11.52 -9.93 -17.43
C ASP A 160 10.30 -9.07 -17.79
N THR A 161 9.25 -9.10 -16.95
CA THR A 161 8.04 -8.32 -17.18
C THR A 161 8.03 -6.97 -16.47
N LEU A 162 8.89 -6.79 -15.45
CA LEU A 162 8.92 -5.65 -14.52
C LEU A 162 7.62 -5.49 -13.72
N ASP A 163 6.81 -6.54 -13.62
CA ASP A 163 5.60 -6.54 -12.82
C ASP A 163 5.89 -6.88 -11.35
N VAL A 164 5.19 -6.22 -10.44
CA VAL A 164 5.22 -6.54 -9.02
C VAL A 164 4.47 -7.85 -8.81
N VAL A 165 5.15 -8.84 -8.25
CA VAL A 165 4.56 -10.11 -7.84
C VAL A 165 4.10 -9.95 -6.39
N ASP A 166 2.82 -9.65 -6.22
CA ASP A 166 2.19 -9.65 -4.90
C ASP A 166 2.24 -11.07 -4.33
N SER A 167 3.00 -11.26 -3.25
CA SER A 167 3.05 -12.51 -2.49
C SER A 167 1.75 -12.78 -1.70
N GLU A 168 0.72 -11.96 -1.88
CA GLU A 168 -0.55 -11.96 -1.13
C GLU A 168 -1.66 -12.81 -1.77
N SER A 169 -1.38 -13.59 -2.83
CA SER A 169 -2.40 -14.44 -3.47
C SER A 169 -2.77 -15.71 -2.67
N ASP A 170 -2.01 -16.09 -1.64
CA ASP A 170 -2.12 -17.42 -1.02
C ASP A 170 -2.83 -17.49 0.35
N GLY A 171 -3.65 -16.50 0.72
CA GLY A 171 -4.21 -16.52 2.08
C GLY A 171 -5.48 -15.74 2.37
N ASN A 172 -6.56 -15.88 1.59
CA ASN A 172 -7.92 -15.93 2.17
C ASN A 172 -8.98 -16.42 1.16
N LYS A 173 -9.43 -17.67 1.30
CA LYS A 173 -10.74 -18.15 0.85
C LYS A 173 -11.51 -18.63 2.05
#